data_AF-A0A5K0UUH7-F1
#
_entry.id   AF-A0A5K0UUH7-F1
#
_cell.length_a   1.000
_cell.length_b   1.000
_cell.length_c   1.000
_cell.angle_alpha   90.00
_cell.angle_beta   90.00
_cell.angle_gamma   90.00
#
_symmetry.space_group_name_H-M   'P 1'
#
loop_
_entity.id
_entity.type
_entity.pdbx_description
1 polymer ?
#
loop_
_entity_poly.entity_id
_entity_poly.type
_entity_poly.pdbx_seq_one_letter_code
_entity_poly.pdbx_strand_id
1 'polypeptide(L)' 'ALTYRAGHHSTSDDSTKYRPVDEIEHWRKERDPVSRFRKWIDGKGWWTNAAESELRSEIRKK' A
#
# COMPACT_ATOMS: atom_id res chain seq x y z
N ALA A 1 14.61 4.45 9.81
CA ALA A 1 13.64 3.33 9.87
C ALA A 1 13.87 2.41 8.67
N LEU A 2 13.64 1.10 8.82
CA LEU A 2 13.73 0.14 7.72
C LEU A 2 12.46 0.21 6.85
N THR A 3 12.59 0.33 5.53
CA THR A 3 11.46 0.45 4.58
C THR A 3 11.78 -0.19 3.22
N TYR A 4 10.77 -0.32 2.36
CA TYR A 4 10.88 -0.93 1.03
C TYR A 4 10.24 -0.07 -0.07
N ARG A 5 10.99 0.19 -1.16
CA ARG A 5 10.44 0.88 -2.35
C ARG A 5 9.77 -0.13 -3.27
N ALA A 6 8.46 -0.28 -3.07
CA ALA A 6 7.63 -1.17 -3.88
C ALA A 6 7.50 -0.75 -5.35
N GLY A 7 7.79 0.51 -5.68
CA GLY A 7 7.78 1.04 -7.04
C GLY A 7 9.17 1.07 -7.71
N HIS A 8 9.16 1.49 -8.97
CA HIS A 8 10.36 1.78 -9.75
C HIS A 8 11.16 2.94 -9.18
N HIS A 9 12.44 3.04 -9.55
CA HIS A 9 13.27 4.16 -9.14
C HIS A 9 12.75 5.50 -9.69
N SER A 10 12.33 5.49 -10.94
CA SER A 10 11.77 6.61 -11.69
C SER A 10 10.80 6.07 -12.75
N THR A 11 10.19 6.95 -13.52
CA THR A 11 9.32 6.57 -14.65
C THR A 11 10.07 5.90 -15.80
N SER A 12 11.39 6.04 -15.88
CA SER A 12 12.23 5.41 -16.91
C SER A 12 12.82 4.06 -16.49
N ASP A 13 12.63 3.67 -15.23
CA ASP A 13 13.21 2.45 -14.66
C ASP A 13 12.24 1.27 -14.74
N ASP A 14 12.77 0.09 -15.07
CA ASP A 14 12.08 -1.18 -14.88
C ASP A 14 12.87 -2.03 -13.88
N SER A 15 12.33 -2.08 -12.66
CA SER A 15 12.93 -2.73 -11.51
C SER A 15 12.78 -4.25 -11.56
N THR A 16 11.83 -4.76 -12.34
CA THR A 16 11.60 -6.21 -12.44
C THR A 16 12.77 -6.92 -13.12
N LYS A 17 13.62 -6.17 -13.84
CA LYS A 17 14.84 -6.67 -14.48
C LYS A 17 15.95 -7.06 -13.50
N TYR A 18 15.94 -6.49 -12.30
CA TYR A 18 17.01 -6.68 -11.31
C TYR A 18 16.49 -6.96 -9.89
N ARG A 19 15.16 -7.00 -9.70
CA ARG A 19 14.50 -7.40 -8.45
C ARG A 19 13.42 -8.43 -8.74
N PRO A 20 13.35 -9.54 -7.98
CA PRO A 20 12.29 -10.52 -8.14
C PRO A 20 10.91 -9.89 -7.92
N VAL A 21 9.95 -10.21 -8.80
CA VAL A 21 8.57 -9.74 -8.67
C VAL A 21 7.95 -10.23 -7.36
N ASP A 22 8.26 -11.47 -6.95
CA ASP A 22 7.75 -12.07 -5.72
C ASP A 22 8.19 -11.31 -4.47
N GLU A 23 9.41 -10.78 -4.45
CA GLU A 23 9.90 -9.94 -3.35
C GLU A 23 9.07 -8.66 -3.26
N ILE A 24 8.87 -7.98 -4.39
CA ILE A 24 8.08 -6.74 -4.45
C ILE A 24 6.64 -7.01 -3.98
N GLU A 25 6.04 -8.11 -4.43
CA GLU A 25 4.67 -8.49 -4.07
C GLU A 25 4.54 -8.87 -2.59
N HIS A 26 5.52 -9.57 -2.02
CA HIS A 26 5.56 -9.87 -0.59
C HIS A 26 5.52 -8.57 0.24
N TRP A 27 6.36 -7.60 -0.11
CA TRP A 27 6.36 -6.31 0.58
C TRP A 27 5.05 -5.52 0.39
N ARG A 28 4.48 -5.53 -0.82
CA ARG A 28 3.21 -4.86 -1.12
C ARG A 28 2.00 -5.48 -0.41
N LYS A 29 1.98 -6.79 -0.20
CA LYS A 29 0.81 -7.49 0.38
C LYS A 29 0.92 -7.68 1.88
N GLU A 30 2.08 -8.13 2.35
CA GLU A 30 2.24 -8.54 3.75
C GLU A 30 2.79 -7.43 4.64
N ARG A 31 3.55 -6.49 4.05
CA ARG A 31 4.29 -5.46 4.81
C ARG A 31 3.82 -4.04 4.53
N ASP A 32 2.73 -3.86 3.78
CA ASP A 32 2.18 -2.54 3.46
C ASP A 32 1.78 -1.77 4.75
N PRO A 33 2.39 -0.60 5.01
CA PRO A 33 2.11 0.16 6.23
C PRO A 33 0.67 0.68 6.29
N VAL A 34 0.06 1.01 5.14
CA VAL A 34 -1.32 1.53 5.08
C VAL A 34 -2.30 0.45 5.51
N SER A 35 -2.19 -0.76 4.93
CA SER A 35 -3.04 -1.90 5.27
C SER A 35 -2.85 -2.35 6.72
N ARG A 36 -1.62 -2.34 7.23
CA ARG A 36 -1.33 -2.67 8.64
C ARG A 36 -1.97 -1.68 9.60
N PHE A 37 -1.83 -0.39 9.33
CA PHE A 37 -2.42 0.65 10.16
C PHE A 37 -3.95 0.60 10.11
N ARG A 38 -4.52 0.41 8.92
CA ARG A 38 -5.96 0.24 8.74
C ARG A 38 -6.52 -0.91 9.58
N LYS A 39 -5.92 -2.09 9.52
CA LYS A 39 -6.36 -3.25 10.32
C LYS A 39 -6.32 -2.95 11.82
N TRP A 40 -5.33 -2.18 12.27
CA TRP A 40 -5.22 -1.81 13.68
C TRP A 40 -6.34 -0.86 14.12
N ILE A 41 -6.65 0.19 13.35
CA ILE A 41 -7.73 1.14 13.69
C ILE A 41 -9.14 0.56 13.50
N ASP A 42 -9.31 -0.37 12.54
CA ASP A 42 -10.55 -1.12 12.34
C ASP A 42 -10.83 -2.03 13.55
N GLY A 43 -9.80 -2.70 14.08
CA GLY A 43 -9.88 -3.45 15.34
C GLY A 43 -10.17 -2.59 16.58
N LYS A 44 -10.08 -1.26 16.49
CA LYS A 44 -10.49 -0.30 17.53
C LYS A 44 -11.88 0.29 17.29
N GLY A 45 -12.52 -0.03 16.16
CA GLY A 45 -13.79 0.56 15.74
C GLY A 45 -13.70 2.02 15.30
N TRP A 46 -12.49 2.54 15.05
CA TRP A 46 -12.28 3.93 14.62
C TRP A 46 -12.39 4.12 13.11
N TRP A 47 -12.37 3.03 12.36
CA TRP A 47 -12.48 3.03 10.92
C TRP A 47 -13.46 1.96 10.49
N THR A 48 -14.07 2.15 9.32
CA THR A 48 -14.99 1.17 8.73
C THR A 48 -14.74 1.02 7.25
N ASN A 49 -15.19 -0.10 6.68
CA ASN A 49 -15.12 -0.33 5.23
C ASN A 49 -15.94 0.70 4.44
N ALA A 50 -17.05 1.20 5.00
CA ALA A 50 -17.86 2.25 4.40
C ALA A 50 -17.08 3.57 4.32
N ALA A 51 -16.47 3.99 5.44
CA ALA A 51 -15.66 5.21 5.51
C ALA A 51 -14.46 5.16 4.54
N GLU A 52 -13.79 4.02 4.43
CA GLU A 52 -12.74 3.84 3.42
C GLU A 52 -13.27 4.05 1.99
N SER A 53 -14.39 3.39 1.66
CA SER A 53 -14.92 3.42 0.30
C SER A 53 -15.34 4.83 -0.10
N GLU A 54 -15.96 5.56 0.82
CA GLU A 54 -16.32 6.97 0.66
C GLU A 54 -15.07 7.83 0.41
N LEU A 55 -14.07 7.75 1.30
CA LEU A 55 -12.83 8.50 1.18
C LEU A 55 -12.12 8.25 -0.16
N ARG A 56 -12.03 6.98 -0.59
CA ARG A 56 -11.41 6.61 -1.88
C ARG A 56 -12.15 7.20 -3.08
N SER A 57 -13.48 7.20 -3.03
CA SER A 57 -14.32 7.79 -4.08
C SER A 57 -14.11 9.31 -4.14
N GLU A 58 -14.08 9.98 -2.99
CA GLU A 58 -13.82 11.42 -2.91
C GLU A 58 -12.45 11.81 -3.44
N ILE A 59 -11.40 11.09 -3.03
CA ILE A 59 -10.02 11.36 -3.50
C ILE A 59 -9.91 11.16 -5.01
N ARG A 60 -10.55 10.13 -5.60
CA ARG A 60 -10.46 9.87 -7.05
C ARG A 60 -11.20 10.92 -7.89
N LYS A 61 -12.24 11.55 -7.33
CA LYS A 61 -13.00 12.60 -8.02
C LYS A 61 -12.26 13.94 -8.08
N LYS A 62 -11.27 14.14 -7.20
CA LYS A 62 -10.38 15.31 -7.22
C LYS A 62 -9.20 15.06 -8.14
#